data_AF-A0A413UI28-F1
#
_entry.id   AF-A0A413UI28-F1
#
_cell.length_a   1.000
_cell.length_b   1.000
_cell.length_c   1.000
_cell.angle_alpha   90.00
_cell.angle_beta   90.00
_cell.angle_gamma   90.00
#
_symmetry.space_group_name_H-M   'P 1'
#
loop_
_entity.id
_entity.type
_entity.pdbx_description
1 polymer ?
#
loop_
_entity_poly.entity_id
_entity_poly.type
_entity_poly.pdbx_seq_one_letter_code
_entity_poly.pdbx_strand_id
1 'polypeptide(L)'
;MCDNEPGSGYNLPAGCTDAAIDRHFGEGKPTCAECKRMVECCCDYGICEVEFDRAYAEEFGTGDAENSSFGAMWALEWIPNHMRDMQEAACETFESY
;
A
#
# COMPACT_ATOMS: atom_id res chain seq x y z
N MET A 1 -0.16 40.42 -13.39
CA MET A 1 -0.08 39.19 -12.56
C MET A 1 0.17 38.07 -13.53
N CYS A 2 1.18 37.23 -13.29
CA CYS A 2 1.71 36.32 -14.29
C CYS A 2 0.73 35.18 -14.59
N ASP A 3 0.16 35.16 -15.80
CA ASP A 3 -0.85 34.21 -16.29
C ASP A 3 -0.31 32.79 -16.60
N ASN A 4 0.69 32.30 -15.85
CA ASN A 4 1.44 31.08 -16.17
C ASN A 4 1.31 29.95 -15.13
N GLU A 5 0.26 29.92 -14.32
CA GLU A 5 -0.04 28.71 -13.55
C GLU A 5 -0.87 27.77 -14.42
N PRO A 6 -0.34 26.60 -14.84
CA PRO A 6 -1.17 25.59 -15.49
C PRO A 6 -2.27 25.16 -14.51
N GLY A 7 -3.51 25.08 -15.00
CA GLY A 7 -4.69 24.80 -14.18
C GLY A 7 -4.69 23.47 -13.42
N SER A 8 -3.69 22.61 -13.63
CA SER A 8 -3.47 21.38 -12.87
C SER A 8 -2.69 21.60 -11.56
N GLY A 9 -2.08 22.76 -11.33
CA GLY A 9 -1.23 23.01 -10.15
C GLY A 9 0.15 22.32 -10.20
N TYR A 10 0.49 21.66 -11.31
CA TYR A 10 1.77 20.98 -11.55
C TYR A 10 2.54 21.62 -12.72
N ASN A 11 3.88 21.56 -12.73
CA ASN A 11 4.73 22.11 -13.80
C ASN A 11 4.70 21.25 -15.08
N LEU A 12 3.51 21.02 -15.64
CA LEU A 12 3.29 20.21 -16.83
C LEU A 12 3.13 21.08 -18.09
N PRO A 13 3.56 20.58 -19.26
CA PRO A 13 3.35 21.28 -20.54
C PRO A 13 1.86 21.54 -20.80
N ALA A 14 1.55 22.63 -21.50
CA ALA A 14 0.19 22.95 -21.89
C ALA A 14 -0.48 21.78 -22.64
N GLY A 15 -1.67 21.36 -22.18
CA GLY A 15 -2.40 20.20 -22.73
C GLY A 15 -2.15 18.88 -22.02
N CYS A 16 -1.16 18.81 -21.11
CA CYS A 16 -0.96 17.67 -20.22
C CYS A 16 -1.85 17.81 -18.97
N THR A 17 -3.15 17.57 -19.18
CA THR A 17 -4.15 17.52 -18.10
C THR A 17 -4.14 16.16 -17.41
N ASP A 18 -4.60 16.08 -16.17
CA ASP A 18 -4.77 14.80 -15.45
C ASP A 18 -5.60 13.79 -16.28
N ALA A 19 -6.68 14.25 -16.91
CA ALA A 19 -7.50 13.42 -17.81
C ALA A 19 -6.77 12.92 -19.08
N ALA A 20 -5.66 13.53 -19.46
CA ALA A 20 -4.79 13.07 -20.55
C ALA A 20 -3.76 12.06 -20.03
N ILE A 21 -3.28 12.24 -18.80
CA ILE A 21 -2.42 11.29 -18.08
C ILE A 21 -3.20 10.00 -17.82
N ASP A 22 -4.39 10.08 -17.20
CA ASP A 22 -5.25 8.93 -16.91
C ASP A 22 -5.61 8.16 -18.18
N ARG A 23 -5.86 8.86 -19.29
CA ARG A 23 -6.15 8.24 -20.60
C ARG A 23 -4.93 7.54 -21.20
N HIS A 24 -3.72 8.04 -20.93
CA HIS A 24 -2.49 7.50 -21.50
C HIS A 24 -1.95 6.33 -20.68
N PHE A 25 -1.97 6.46 -19.35
CA PHE A 25 -1.45 5.46 -18.41
C PHE A 25 -2.50 4.46 -17.95
N GLY A 26 -3.79 4.74 -18.19
CA GLY A 26 -4.91 3.86 -17.90
C GLY A 26 -5.33 3.88 -16.43
N GLU A 27 -6.57 3.46 -16.19
CA GLU A 27 -7.19 3.22 -14.88
C GLU A 27 -6.29 2.27 -14.05
N GLY A 28 -5.32 2.84 -13.34
CA GLY A 28 -4.48 2.08 -12.42
C GLY A 28 -5.39 1.32 -11.48
N LYS A 29 -5.29 -0.01 -11.45
CA LYS A 29 -5.96 -0.78 -10.41
C LYS A 29 -5.49 -0.21 -9.07
N PRO A 30 -6.39 -0.08 -8.09
CA PRO A 30 -6.00 0.50 -6.83
C PRO A 30 -4.83 -0.27 -6.25
N THR A 31 -3.80 0.48 -5.89
CA THR A 31 -2.55 -0.10 -5.41
C THR A 31 -2.67 -0.39 -3.92
N CYS A 32 -1.72 -1.14 -3.36
CA CYS A 32 -1.71 -1.35 -1.92
C CYS A 32 -1.61 -0.03 -1.13
N ALA A 33 -1.03 1.03 -1.72
CA ALA A 33 -0.98 2.37 -1.12
C ALA A 33 -2.36 2.91 -0.73
N GLU A 34 -3.39 2.55 -1.50
CA GLU A 34 -4.75 3.05 -1.33
C GLU A 34 -5.61 2.12 -0.44
N CYS A 35 -5.10 0.94 -0.10
CA CYS A 35 -5.84 -0.07 0.64
C CYS A 35 -5.78 0.21 2.14
N LYS A 36 -6.93 0.20 2.84
CA LYS A 36 -6.97 0.42 4.29
C LYS A 36 -6.26 -0.66 5.12
N ARG A 37 -6.00 -1.82 4.52
CA ARG A 37 -5.33 -2.98 5.13
C ARG A 37 -3.81 -2.94 4.97
N MET A 38 -3.28 -1.97 4.24
CA MET A 38 -1.85 -1.82 4.07
C MET A 38 -1.26 -1.11 5.29
N VAL A 39 -0.31 -1.76 5.95
CA VAL A 39 0.45 -1.17 7.06
C VAL A 39 1.78 -0.68 6.51
N GLU A 40 1.90 0.63 6.33
CA GLU A 40 3.13 1.28 5.86
C GLU A 40 4.24 1.12 6.91
N CYS A 41 5.42 0.69 6.46
CA CYS A 41 6.61 0.57 7.30
C CYS A 41 7.62 1.70 7.00
N CYS A 42 8.11 1.78 5.75
CA CYS A 42 9.11 2.77 5.34
C CYS A 42 9.23 2.86 3.82
N CYS A 43 9.43 4.07 3.28
CA CYS A 43 9.78 4.34 1.88
C CYS A 43 8.84 3.67 0.87
N ASP A 44 7.52 3.77 1.06
CA ASP A 44 6.51 3.12 0.19
C ASP A 44 6.51 1.59 0.23
N TYR A 45 7.19 0.98 1.22
CA TYR A 45 7.09 -0.44 1.53
C TYR A 45 6.26 -0.67 2.79
N GLY A 46 5.48 -1.75 2.77
CA GLY A 46 4.68 -2.18 3.91
C GLY A 46 4.24 -3.63 3.78
N ILE A 47 3.33 -4.04 4.66
CA ILE A 47 2.74 -5.38 4.67
C ILE A 47 1.22 -5.33 4.59
N CYS A 48 0.62 -6.38 4.05
CA CYS A 48 -0.83 -6.55 4.08
C CYS A 48 -1.26 -7.14 5.44
N GLU A 49 -2.09 -6.40 6.20
CA GLU A 49 -2.63 -6.84 7.50
C GLU A 49 -3.36 -8.19 7.37
N VAL A 50 -4.13 -8.39 6.30
CA VAL A 50 -4.88 -9.65 6.08
C VAL A 50 -3.95 -10.85 5.91
N GLU A 51 -2.80 -10.66 5.25
CA GLU A 51 -1.82 -11.74 5.08
C GLU A 51 -1.07 -12.02 6.37
N PHE A 52 -0.73 -10.96 7.09
CA PHE A 52 -0.12 -11.07 8.41
C PHE A 52 -1.02 -11.84 9.38
N ASP A 53 -2.30 -11.47 9.50
CA ASP A 53 -3.26 -12.11 10.39
C ASP A 53 -3.47 -13.59 10.06
N ARG A 54 -3.54 -13.93 8.76
CA ARG A 54 -3.64 -15.32 8.31
C ARG A 54 -2.40 -16.13 8.68
N ALA A 55 -1.21 -15.61 8.38
CA ALA A 55 0.03 -16.28 8.70
C ALA A 55 0.23 -16.45 10.21
N TYR A 56 -0.14 -15.42 10.99
CA TYR A 56 -0.11 -15.47 12.44
C TYR A 56 -1.06 -16.53 13.00
N ALA A 57 -2.30 -16.59 12.49
CA ALA A 57 -3.28 -17.58 12.90
C ALA A 57 -2.90 -19.02 12.48
N GLU A 58 -2.19 -19.19 11.38
CA GLU A 58 -1.65 -20.50 10.96
C GLU A 58 -0.51 -20.97 11.87
N GLU A 59 0.36 -20.06 12.33
CA GLU A 59 1.48 -20.37 13.21
C GLU A 59 1.04 -20.60 14.67
N PHE A 60 0.15 -19.74 15.20
CA PHE A 60 -0.19 -19.67 16.62
C PHE A 60 -1.64 -20.04 16.96
N GLY A 61 -2.50 -20.23 15.95
CA GLY A 61 -3.95 -20.40 16.15
C GLY A 61 -4.69 -19.06 16.32
N THR A 62 -6.00 -19.14 16.54
CA THR A 62 -6.88 -17.97 16.72
C THR A 62 -7.12 -17.60 18.19
N GLY A 63 -6.44 -18.27 19.12
CA GLY A 63 -6.54 -18.00 20.56
C GLY A 63 -5.61 -16.88 21.00
N ASP A 64 -5.90 -16.28 22.16
CA ASP A 64 -5.01 -15.28 22.76
C ASP A 64 -3.62 -15.90 22.97
N ALA A 65 -2.60 -15.28 22.36
CA ALA A 65 -1.23 -15.73 22.52
C ALA A 65 -0.84 -15.64 24.00
N GLU A 66 -0.76 -16.80 24.67
CA GLU A 66 -0.27 -16.92 26.06
C GLU A 66 1.15 -16.34 26.23
N ASN A 67 1.83 -16.00 25.12
CA ASN A 67 3.14 -15.37 25.15
C ASN A 67 3.37 -14.39 23.98
N SER A 68 3.00 -13.13 24.19
CA SER A 68 3.18 -12.03 23.24
C SER A 68 4.63 -11.81 22.77
N SER A 69 5.63 -12.24 23.56
CA SER A 69 7.03 -12.10 23.17
C SER A 69 7.42 -13.03 22.03
N PHE A 70 6.86 -14.24 21.96
CA PHE A 70 7.08 -15.14 20.81
C PHE A 70 6.44 -14.60 19.54
N GLY A 71 5.22 -14.06 19.64
CA GLY A 71 4.55 -13.41 18.51
C GLY A 71 5.35 -12.22 17.96
N ALA A 72 5.93 -11.39 18.85
CA ALA A 72 6.78 -10.28 18.44
C ALA A 72 8.06 -10.76 17.74
N MET A 73 8.74 -11.78 18.27
CA MET A 73 9.95 -12.34 17.66
C MET A 73 9.67 -12.98 16.30
N TRP A 74 8.55 -13.69 16.17
CA TRP A 74 8.10 -14.24 14.89
C TRP A 74 7.81 -13.14 13.87
N ALA A 75 7.12 -12.06 14.28
CA ALA A 75 6.82 -10.94 13.39
C ALA A 75 8.09 -10.25 12.89
N LEU A 76 9.13 -10.13 13.72
CA LEU A 76 10.43 -9.58 13.32
C LEU A 76 11.08 -10.37 12.17
N GLU A 77 10.86 -11.69 12.09
CA GLU A 77 11.37 -12.52 11.00
C GLU A 77 10.42 -12.53 9.80
N TRP A 78 9.11 -12.52 10.03
CA TRP A 78 8.10 -12.61 8.98
C TRP A 78 8.05 -11.34 8.12
N ILE A 79 7.97 -10.17 8.75
CA ILE A 79 7.78 -8.86 8.09
C ILE A 79 8.79 -8.59 6.97
N PRO A 80 10.13 -8.67 7.17
CA PRO A 80 11.09 -8.34 6.12
C PRO A 80 10.99 -9.25 4.89
N ASN A 81 10.46 -10.47 5.05
CA ASN A 81 10.28 -11.43 3.96
C ASN A 81 8.95 -11.24 3.19
N HIS A 82 8.06 -10.38 3.68
CA HIS A 82 6.72 -10.17 3.12
C HIS A 82 6.44 -8.69 2.80
N MET A 83 7.46 -7.83 2.86
CA MET A 83 7.32 -6.45 2.44
C MET A 83 6.96 -6.37 0.96
N ARG A 84 6.04 -5.46 0.64
CA ARG A 84 5.59 -5.17 -0.71
C ARG A 84 5.77 -3.70 -1.03
N ASP A 85 6.15 -3.43 -2.27
CA ASP A 85 6.06 -2.10 -2.85
C ASP A 85 4.58 -1.72 -2.97
N MET A 86 4.18 -0.67 -2.27
CA MET A 86 2.78 -0.30 -2.17
C MET A 86 2.28 0.48 -3.38
N GLN A 87 3.17 1.06 -4.19
CA GLN A 87 2.80 1.88 -5.34
C GLN A 87 2.78 1.10 -6.65
N GLU A 88 3.58 0.04 -6.79
CA GLU A 88 3.64 -0.76 -8.02
C GLU A 88 2.73 -2.01 -8.00
N ALA A 89 2.38 -2.52 -6.82
CA ALA A 89 1.57 -3.73 -6.69
C ALA A 89 0.07 -3.43 -6.64
N ALA A 90 -0.69 -3.97 -7.60
CA ALA A 90 -2.15 -3.99 -7.55
C ALA A 90 -2.64 -4.87 -6.39
N CYS A 91 -3.53 -4.36 -5.54
CA CYS A 91 -3.96 -5.07 -4.35
C CYS A 91 -5.05 -6.13 -4.69
N GLU A 92 -4.75 -7.40 -4.48
CA GLU A 92 -5.71 -8.50 -4.73
C GLU A 92 -6.87 -8.54 -3.72
N THR A 93 -6.65 -7.98 -2.53
CA THR A 93 -7.60 -7.94 -1.41
C THR A 93 -7.96 -6.50 -1.05
N PHE A 94 -8.10 -5.66 -2.08
CA PHE A 94 -8.34 -4.24 -1.91
C PHE A 94 -9.61 -3.96 -1.09
N GLU A 95 -9.46 -3.14 -0.05
CA GLU A 95 -10.55 -2.58 0.73
C GLU A 95 -10.39 -1.06 0.81
N SER A 96 -11.40 -0.33 0.33
CA SER A 96 -11.46 1.13 0.48
C SER A 96 -11.85 1.52 1.91
N TYR A 97 -11.47 2.74 2.31
CA TYR A 97 -11.88 3.39 3.57
C TYR A 97 -13.39 3.67 3.64
#